data_AF-A0A2P8KJA4-F1
#
_entry.id   AF-A0A2P8KJA4-F1
#
_cell.length_a   1.000
_cell.length_b   1.000
_cell.length_c   1.000
_cell.angle_alpha   90.00
_cell.angle_beta   90.00
_cell.angle_gamma   90.00
#
_symmetry.space_group_name_H-M   'P 1'
#
loop_
_entity.id
_entity.type
_entity.pdbx_description
1 polymer ?
#
loop_
_entity_poly.entity_id
_entity_poly.type
_entity_poly.pdbx_seq_one_letter_code
_entity_poly.pdbx_strand_id
1 'polypeptide(L)'
;MNRIELVEKIATAHTLSKAEAARVLETVTNAIVNAVKKDDPVQIVGFGTFKQVARAARSGFNPQAGTKIKIAATKVPKFVPGAAFKAAIDPKAAKRKAEKAAAKPAAKKAAAPKKAAAKKK
;
A
#
# COMPACT_ATOMS: atom_id res chain seq x y z
N MET A 1 -21.30 -0.26 4.98
CA MET A 1 -20.51 -1.51 4.90
C MET A 1 -19.65 -1.66 6.14
N ASN A 2 -20.16 -2.34 7.15
CA ASN A 2 -19.45 -2.82 8.33
C ASN A 2 -18.95 -4.27 8.11
N ARG A 3 -18.29 -4.87 9.12
CA ARG A 3 -17.75 -6.24 9.02
C ARG A 3 -18.83 -7.30 8.76
N ILE A 4 -19.99 -7.16 9.38
CA ILE A 4 -21.11 -8.12 9.24
C ILE A 4 -21.67 -8.06 7.82
N GLU A 5 -21.92 -6.85 7.33
CA GLU A 5 -22.41 -6.62 5.96
C GLU A 5 -21.42 -7.15 4.91
N LEU A 6 -20.10 -7.05 5.16
CA LEU A 6 -19.08 -7.62 4.27
C LEU A 6 -19.10 -9.16 4.25
N VAL A 7 -19.30 -9.80 5.41
CA VAL A 7 -19.43 -11.26 5.52
C VAL A 7 -20.66 -11.75 4.77
N GLU A 8 -21.78 -11.02 4.85
CA GLU A 8 -23.01 -11.38 4.12
C GLU A 8 -22.83 -11.25 2.60
N LYS A 9 -22.10 -10.23 2.12
CA LYS A 9 -21.73 -10.11 0.71
C LYS A 9 -20.86 -11.27 0.24
N ILE A 10 -19.91 -11.73 1.05
CA ILE A 10 -19.05 -12.88 0.71
C ILE A 10 -19.86 -14.18 0.69
N ALA A 11 -20.72 -14.39 1.69
CA ALA A 11 -21.59 -15.55 1.79
C ALA A 11 -22.55 -15.65 0.60
N THR A 12 -23.17 -14.54 0.21
CA THR A 12 -24.10 -14.49 -0.93
C THR A 12 -23.41 -14.63 -2.28
N ALA A 13 -22.20 -14.05 -2.46
CA ALA A 13 -21.47 -14.13 -3.72
C ALA A 13 -20.88 -15.53 -4.02
N HIS A 14 -20.60 -16.33 -2.99
CA HIS A 14 -19.93 -17.63 -3.13
C HIS A 14 -20.75 -18.80 -2.57
N THR A 15 -22.03 -18.57 -2.23
CA THR A 15 -22.93 -19.60 -1.67
C THR A 15 -22.34 -20.28 -0.42
N LEU A 16 -21.58 -19.54 0.39
CA LEU A 16 -20.93 -20.03 1.60
C LEU A 16 -21.81 -19.80 2.83
N SER A 17 -21.60 -20.59 3.88
CA SER A 17 -22.21 -20.28 5.16
C SER A 17 -21.67 -18.96 5.73
N LYS A 18 -22.49 -18.23 6.50
CA LYS A 18 -22.04 -16.99 7.18
C LYS A 18 -20.82 -17.25 8.08
N ALA A 19 -20.75 -18.42 8.71
CA ALA A 19 -19.64 -18.83 9.55
C ALA A 19 -18.34 -19.01 8.74
N GLU A 20 -18.40 -19.66 7.59
CA GLU A 20 -17.24 -19.82 6.70
C GLU A 20 -16.78 -18.49 6.12
N ALA A 21 -17.71 -17.65 5.65
CA ALA A 21 -17.38 -16.31 5.16
C ALA A 21 -16.70 -15.44 6.24
N ALA A 22 -17.14 -15.54 7.49
CA ALA A 22 -16.49 -14.88 8.62
C ALA A 22 -15.06 -15.40 8.87
N ARG A 23 -14.88 -16.73 8.85
CA ARG A 23 -13.56 -17.37 9.00
C ARG A 23 -12.61 -16.95 7.88
N VAL A 24 -13.06 -16.96 6.63
CA VAL A 24 -12.26 -16.54 5.46
C VAL A 24 -11.81 -15.09 5.61
N LEU A 25 -12.72 -14.18 5.97
CA LEU A 25 -12.39 -12.77 6.18
C LEU A 25 -11.35 -12.58 7.30
N GLU A 26 -11.49 -13.36 8.38
CA GLU A 26 -10.55 -13.35 9.50
C GLU A 26 -9.16 -13.88 9.09
N THR A 27 -9.10 -14.99 8.37
CA THR A 27 -7.85 -15.55 7.84
C THR A 27 -7.12 -14.54 6.94
N VAL A 28 -7.84 -13.87 6.03
CA VAL A 28 -7.25 -12.85 5.14
C VAL A 28 -6.69 -11.68 5.96
N THR A 29 -7.47 -11.17 6.91
CA THR A 29 -7.05 -10.03 7.73
C THR A 29 -5.83 -10.38 8.58
N ASN A 30 -5.83 -11.57 9.19
CA ASN A 30 -4.71 -12.06 10.00
C ASN A 30 -3.46 -12.32 9.16
N ALA A 31 -3.59 -12.87 7.96
CA ALA A 31 -2.47 -13.07 7.04
C ALA A 31 -1.80 -11.74 6.68
N ILE A 32 -2.58 -10.71 6.35
CA ILE A 32 -2.06 -9.36 6.06
C ILE A 32 -1.32 -8.79 7.26
N VAL A 33 -1.90 -8.87 8.46
CA VAL A 33 -1.26 -8.38 9.69
C VAL A 33 0.05 -9.10 9.96
N ASN A 34 0.08 -10.43 9.81
CA ASN A 34 1.27 -11.23 10.08
C ASN A 34 2.40 -10.98 9.07
N ALA A 35 2.08 -10.81 7.78
CA ALA A 35 3.05 -10.44 6.77
C ALA A 35 3.63 -9.04 7.02
N VAL A 36 2.78 -8.04 7.26
CA VAL A 36 3.23 -6.67 7.53
C VAL A 36 4.06 -6.57 8.82
N LYS A 37 3.77 -7.40 9.84
CA LYS A 37 4.60 -7.50 11.04
C LYS A 37 6.03 -7.97 10.74
N LYS A 38 6.20 -8.86 9.75
CA LYS A 38 7.48 -9.41 9.31
C LYS A 38 8.20 -8.52 8.29
N ASP A 39 7.72 -7.30 8.07
CA ASP A 39 8.22 -6.38 7.03
C ASP A 39 8.02 -6.94 5.60
N ASP A 40 7.07 -7.86 5.43
CA ASP A 40 6.73 -8.45 4.13
C ASP A 40 5.54 -7.70 3.50
N PRO A 41 5.73 -6.97 2.37
CA PRO A 41 4.68 -6.19 1.75
C PRO A 41 3.67 -7.09 1.02
N VAL A 42 2.40 -7.03 1.45
CA VAL A 42 1.30 -7.76 0.79
C VAL A 42 0.70 -6.92 -0.32
N GLN A 43 0.87 -7.37 -1.56
CA GLN A 43 0.29 -6.73 -2.74
C GLN A 43 -0.94 -7.49 -3.23
N ILE A 44 -2.09 -6.82 -3.26
CA ILE A 44 -3.32 -7.31 -3.87
C ILE A 44 -3.51 -6.55 -5.18
N VAL A 45 -3.33 -7.24 -6.31
CA VAL A 45 -3.42 -6.63 -7.65
C VAL A 45 -4.78 -5.94 -7.83
N GLY A 46 -4.77 -4.72 -8.35
CA GLY A 46 -5.96 -3.89 -8.51
C GLY A 46 -6.40 -3.13 -7.24
N PHE A 47 -6.28 -3.73 -6.06
CA PHE A 47 -6.72 -3.12 -4.81
C PHE A 47 -5.65 -2.22 -4.16
N GLY A 48 -4.44 -2.74 -3.95
CA GLY A 48 -3.34 -1.98 -3.36
C GLY A 48 -2.29 -2.82 -2.64
N THR A 49 -1.39 -2.14 -1.94
CA THR A 49 -0.27 -2.75 -1.23
C THR A 49 -0.31 -2.37 0.25
N PHE A 50 -0.23 -3.36 1.13
CA PHE A 50 0.00 -3.18 2.56
C PHE A 50 1.48 -3.32 2.84
N LYS A 51 2.06 -2.37 3.58
CA LYS A 51 3.46 -2.42 3.95
C LYS A 51 3.71 -1.77 5.30
N GLN A 52 4.83 -2.14 5.92
CA GLN A 52 5.33 -1.44 7.09
C GLN A 52 6.14 -0.21 6.65
N VAL A 53 6.06 0.88 7.42
CA VAL A 53 6.86 2.09 7.20
C VAL A 53 7.44 2.53 8.53
N ALA A 54 8.74 2.78 8.55
CA ALA A 54 9.39 3.43 9.68
C ALA A 54 9.00 4.91 9.74
N ARG A 55 8.41 5.34 10.84
CA ARG A 55 8.16 6.74 11.16
C ARG A 55 9.29 7.21 12.06
N ALA A 56 10.06 8.18 11.60
CA ALA A 56 11.17 8.75 12.35
C ALA A 56 10.71 9.41 13.65
N ALA A 57 11.62 9.49 14.61
CA ALA A 57 11.38 10.19 15.86
C ALA A 57 11.08 11.67 15.58
N ARG A 58 10.09 12.22 16.27
CA ARG A 58 9.68 13.61 16.10
C ARG A 58 9.21 14.20 17.43
N SER A 59 9.30 15.51 17.56
CA SER A 59 8.70 16.21 18.69
C SER A 59 7.20 16.37 18.46
N GLY A 60 6.41 15.96 19.44
CA GLY A 60 4.98 16.21 19.51
C GLY A 60 4.65 17.09 20.71
N PHE A 61 3.38 17.42 20.86
CA PHE A 61 2.86 18.19 21.98
C PHE A 61 1.79 17.36 22.68
N ASN A 62 1.83 17.27 24.00
CA ASN A 62 0.77 16.61 24.76
C ASN A 62 -0.39 17.59 24.94
N PRO A 63 -1.56 17.35 24.31
CA PRO A 63 -2.70 18.26 24.42
C PRO A 63 -3.28 18.36 25.85
N GLN A 64 -3.01 17.39 26.73
CA GLN A 64 -3.49 17.42 28.12
C GLN A 64 -2.56 18.18 29.07
N ALA A 65 -1.25 18.16 28.83
CA ALA A 65 -0.25 18.71 29.76
C ALA A 65 0.47 19.96 29.23
N GLY A 66 0.28 20.32 27.97
CA GLY A 66 0.93 21.50 27.38
C GLY A 66 2.45 21.36 27.18
N THR A 67 3.00 20.16 27.34
CA THR A 67 4.45 19.93 27.28
C THR A 67 4.88 19.31 25.95
N LYS A 68 6.08 19.67 25.50
CA LYS A 68 6.74 19.04 24.34
C LYS A 68 7.18 17.64 24.74
N ILE A 69 6.73 16.64 24.00
CA ILE A 69 7.09 15.23 24.19
C ILE A 69 7.88 14.72 22.99
N LYS A 70 8.93 13.93 23.24
CA LYS A 70 9.67 13.26 22.18
C LYS A 70 8.95 11.96 21.83
N ILE A 71 8.45 11.85 20.61
CA ILE A 71 7.83 10.63 20.09
C ILE A 71 8.93 9.79 19.44
N ALA A 72 9.19 8.61 20.01
CA ALA A 72 10.20 7.68 19.49
C ALA A 72 9.88 7.22 18.06
N ALA A 73 10.91 6.75 17.35
CA ALA A 73 10.72 6.14 16.05
C ALA A 73 9.85 4.89 16.19
N THR A 74 8.86 4.74 15.32
CA THR A 74 7.91 3.62 15.39
C THR A 74 7.60 3.08 14.00
N LYS A 75 7.33 1.79 13.91
CA LYS A 75 6.92 1.16 12.66
C LYS A 75 5.39 1.19 12.58
N VAL A 76 4.87 1.78 11.50
CA VAL A 76 3.42 1.90 11.28
C VAL A 76 2.99 1.13 10.03
N PRO A 77 1.82 0.47 10.04
CA PRO A 77 1.26 -0.08 8.83
C PRO A 77 0.81 1.05 7.90
N LYS A 78 1.02 0.87 6.61
CA LYS A 78 0.56 1.79 5.56
C LYS A 78 -0.08 0.98 4.44
N PHE A 79 -1.30 1.38 4.06
CA PHE A 79 -1.93 0.92 2.84
C PHE A 79 -1.69 1.94 1.71
N VAL A 80 -1.28 1.44 0.54
CA VAL A 80 -1.11 2.22 -0.68
C VAL A 80 -2.15 1.74 -1.69
N PRO A 81 -3.20 2.54 -1.98
CA PRO A 81 -4.23 2.12 -2.93
C PRO A 81 -3.67 1.90 -4.33
N GLY A 82 -4.09 0.83 -4.99
CA GLY A 82 -3.74 0.49 -6.36
C GLY A 82 -4.28 1.49 -7.37
N ALA A 83 -3.81 1.40 -8.62
CA ALA A 83 -4.27 2.26 -9.70
C ALA A 83 -5.75 2.02 -10.03
N ALA A 84 -6.17 0.75 -10.11
CA ALA A 84 -7.55 0.39 -10.41
C ALA A 84 -8.51 0.87 -9.30
N PHE A 85 -8.14 0.71 -8.02
CA PHE A 85 -8.98 1.20 -6.93
C PHE A 85 -9.15 2.73 -6.93
N LYS A 86 -8.07 3.47 -7.22
CA LYS A 86 -8.16 4.94 -7.40
C LYS A 86 -9.04 5.33 -8.58
N ALA A 87 -8.95 4.61 -9.70
CA ALA A 87 -9.74 4.87 -10.88
C ALA A 87 -11.24 4.58 -10.68
N ALA A 88 -11.57 3.56 -9.89
CA ALA A 88 -12.95 3.22 -9.55
C ALA A 88 -13.63 4.28 -8.66
N ILE A 89 -12.86 4.97 -7.80
CA ILE A 89 -13.39 6.00 -6.89
C ILE A 89 -13.41 7.39 -7.56
N ASP A 90 -12.36 7.74 -8.31
CA ASP A 90 -12.28 9.01 -9.04
C ASP A 90 -11.84 8.76 -10.50
N PRO A 91 -12.81 8.72 -11.44
CA PRO A 91 -12.53 8.49 -12.85
C PRO A 91 -11.73 9.63 -13.52
N LYS A 92 -11.68 10.83 -12.91
CA LYS A 92 -10.86 11.96 -13.39
C LYS A 92 -9.42 11.86 -12.88
N ALA A 93 -9.19 11.29 -11.70
CA ALA A 93 -7.84 11.04 -11.17
C ALA A 93 -7.06 9.98 -11.99
N ALA A 94 -7.76 9.01 -12.59
CA ALA A 94 -7.19 8.05 -13.53
C ALA A 94 -6.65 8.73 -14.79
N LYS A 95 -7.43 9.66 -15.38
CA LYS A 95 -7.01 10.46 -16.54
C LYS A 95 -5.76 11.30 -16.23
N ARG A 96 -5.74 12.01 -15.09
CA ARG A 96 -4.57 12.82 -14.67
C ARG A 96 -3.29 12.00 -14.46
N LYS A 97 -3.40 10.76 -13.98
CA LYS A 97 -2.24 9.86 -13.82
C LYS A 97 -1.79 9.24 -15.14
N ALA A 98 -2.72 8.89 -16.02
CA ALA A 98 -2.41 8.44 -17.37
C ALA A 98 -1.70 9.56 -18.16
N GLU A 99 -2.16 10.80 -18.05
CA GLU A 99 -1.56 11.97 -18.68
C GLU A 99 -0.18 12.30 -18.09
N LYS A 100 -0.01 12.19 -16.77
CA LYS A 100 1.30 12.37 -16.10
C LYS A 100 2.29 11.22 -16.36
N ALA A 101 1.80 10.02 -16.67
CA ALA A 101 2.61 8.89 -17.11
C ALA A 101 3.01 9.04 -18.60
N ALA A 102 2.10 9.55 -19.44
CA ALA A 102 2.34 9.86 -20.84
C ALA A 102 3.24 11.10 -21.04
N ALA A 103 3.28 12.03 -20.08
CA ALA A 103 4.12 13.24 -20.12
C ALA A 103 5.56 13.02 -19.56
N LYS A 104 5.94 11.79 -19.18
CA LYS A 104 7.31 11.48 -18.72
C LYS A 104 8.11 10.51 -19.62
N PRO A 105 8.18 10.63 -20.96
CA PRO A 105 9.20 9.95 -21.74
C PRO A 105 10.36 10.91 -22.03
N ALA A 106 11.22 11.23 -21.04
CA ALA A 106 12.47 11.97 -21.34
C ALA A 106 13.60 11.96 -20.28
N ALA A 107 13.42 11.45 -19.04
CA ALA A 107 14.44 11.66 -18.00
C ALA A 107 15.13 10.38 -17.47
N LYS A 108 15.16 9.29 -18.24
CA LYS A 108 15.91 8.08 -17.85
C LYS A 108 16.78 7.44 -18.95
N LYS A 109 17.06 8.13 -20.05
CA LYS A 109 18.00 7.67 -21.08
C LYS A 109 19.10 8.70 -21.35
N ALA A 110 19.88 9.03 -20.31
CA ALA A 110 21.19 9.71 -20.47
C ALA A 110 22.04 9.50 -19.21
N ALA A 111 22.55 8.28 -19.02
CA ALA A 111 23.75 8.04 -18.24
C ALA A 111 24.43 6.78 -18.80
N ALA A 112 25.50 7.01 -19.55
CA ALA A 112 26.18 6.08 -20.45
C ALA A 112 26.79 4.85 -19.74
N PRO A 113 26.92 3.69 -20.44
CA PRO A 113 27.81 2.62 -20.02
C PRO A 113 29.26 3.01 -20.39
N LYS A 114 30.13 3.19 -19.40
CA LYS A 114 31.58 3.31 -19.64
C LYS A 114 32.23 1.92 -19.71
N LYS A 115 32.69 1.61 -20.93
CA LYS A 115 33.89 0.84 -21.36
C LYS A 115 33.96 -0.69 -21.09
N ALA A 116 33.81 -1.45 -22.18
CA ALA A 116 34.56 -2.67 -22.45
C ALA A 116 35.61 -2.40 -23.57
N ALA A 117 36.63 -3.25 -23.59
CA ALA A 117 37.97 -3.13 -24.18
C ALA A 117 38.10 -2.94 -25.71
N ALA A 118 39.24 -2.37 -26.17
CA ALA A 118 40.32 -3.08 -26.88
C ALA A 118 41.16 -2.22 -27.85
N LYS A 119 42.50 -2.36 -27.70
CA LYS A 119 43.59 -2.36 -28.70
C LYS A 119 43.76 -1.22 -29.73
N LYS A 120 44.91 -0.53 -29.57
CA LYS A 120 45.84 -0.18 -30.66
C LYS A 120 47.28 -0.19 -30.13
N LYS A 121 47.99 -1.30 -30.33
CA LYS A 121 49.26 -1.40 -31.06
C LYS A 121 49.66 -2.87 -31.13
#